data_AF-A0A399N6E9-F1
#
_entry.id   AF-A0A399N6E9-F1
#
_cell.length_a   1.000
_cell.length_b   1.000
_cell.length_c   1.000
_cell.angle_alpha   90.00
_cell.angle_beta   90.00
_cell.angle_gamma   90.00
#
_symmetry.space_group_name_H-M   'P 1'
#
loop_
_entity.id
_entity.type
_entity.pdbx_description
1 polymer ?
#
loop_
_entity_poly.entity_id
_entity_poly.type
_entity_poly.pdbx_seq_one_letter_code
_entity_poly.pdbx_strand_id
1 'polypeptide(L)'
;GTGRDPGWPRVRAVVTRADDAVRMHLAVDLLVLDHASLQLVLDQLRALVEDPAAALPGTSDGPGFRDCVLARRALTASAAYERDRSYWWRRLDDLPPAPELPLADHDPMAAPARFRRLSAVLDPAAA
;
A
#
# COMPACT_ATOMS: atom_id res chain seq x y z
N GLY A 1 8.79 16.34 13.90
CA GLY A 1 10.25 16.20 13.72
C GLY A 1 10.53 15.27 12.57
N THR A 2 11.27 15.78 11.58
CA THR A 2 11.91 15.15 10.41
C THR A 2 11.10 14.16 9.57
N GLY A 3 11.03 14.42 8.26
CA GLY A 3 10.65 13.45 7.24
C GLY A 3 11.68 12.33 7.13
N ARG A 4 11.88 11.59 8.21
CA ARG A 4 12.70 10.39 8.25
C ARG A 4 11.92 9.32 7.49
N ASP A 5 12.51 8.83 6.41
CA ASP A 5 12.11 7.55 5.83
C ASP A 5 12.01 6.57 7.02
N PRO A 6 10.87 5.88 7.26
CA PRO A 6 10.72 5.00 8.43
C PRO A 6 11.81 3.93 8.57
N GLY A 7 12.68 3.80 7.57
CA GLY A 7 13.65 2.74 7.47
C GLY A 7 12.94 1.46 7.09
N TRP A 8 13.70 0.41 6.89
CA TRP A 8 13.13 -0.93 6.86
C TRP A 8 12.88 -1.41 8.30
N PRO A 9 11.73 -2.05 8.61
CA PRO A 9 10.57 -2.28 7.73
C PRO A 9 9.68 -1.04 7.57
N ARG A 10 9.05 -0.88 6.39
CA ARG A 10 8.08 0.21 6.11
C ARG A 10 6.71 -0.04 6.76
N VAL A 11 6.73 -0.43 8.03
CA VAL A 11 5.57 -0.71 8.86
C VAL A 11 5.80 -0.06 10.22
N ARG A 12 4.81 0.63 10.75
CA ARG A 12 4.82 1.20 12.09
C ARG A 12 3.51 0.91 12.79
N ALA A 13 3.59 0.31 13.98
CA ALA A 13 2.47 0.14 14.88
C ALA A 13 2.65 1.04 16.10
N VAL A 14 1.61 1.77 16.49
CA VAL A 14 1.56 2.58 17.71
C VAL A 14 0.25 2.30 18.43
N VAL A 15 0.30 2.26 19.75
CA VAL A 15 -0.89 2.05 20.57
C VAL A 15 -1.18 3.31 21.37
N THR A 16 -2.43 3.74 21.33
CA THR A 16 -2.99 4.77 22.20
C THR A 16 -3.87 4.07 23.23
N ARG A 17 -3.60 4.32 24.52
CA ARG A 17 -4.46 3.86 25.62
C ARG A 17 -5.39 5.01 26.00
N ALA A 18 -6.69 4.76 25.96
CA ALA A 18 -7.74 5.61 26.48
C ALA A 18 -8.35 4.95 27.72
N ASP A 19 -9.26 5.66 28.40
CA ASP A 19 -9.84 5.20 29.67
C ASP A 19 -10.62 3.87 29.54
N ASP A 20 -11.31 3.66 28.42
CA ASP A 20 -12.16 2.49 28.16
C ASP A 20 -11.69 1.61 27.00
N ALA A 21 -10.61 2.02 26.30
CA ALA A 21 -10.20 1.36 25.07
C ALA A 21 -8.70 1.43 24.80
N VAL A 22 -8.23 0.45 24.03
CA VAL A 22 -6.88 0.45 23.45
C VAL A 22 -7.03 0.56 21.94
N ARG A 23 -6.48 1.62 21.33
CA ARG A 23 -6.50 1.84 19.89
C ARG A 23 -5.12 1.59 19.29
N MET A 24 -5.04 0.63 18.38
CA MET A 24 -3.83 0.40 17.60
C MET A 24 -3.91 1.16 16.27
N HIS A 25 -2.86 1.93 15.99
CA HIS A 25 -2.64 2.63 14.74
C HIS A 25 -1.56 1.90 13.94
N LEU A 26 -1.90 1.49 12.72
CA LEU A 26 -0.99 0.81 11.82
C LEU A 26 -0.73 1.70 10.59
N ALA A 27 0.53 2.05 10.36
CA ALA A 27 0.98 2.75 9.17
C ALA A 27 1.83 1.79 8.32
N VAL A 28 1.41 1.56 7.08
CA VAL A 28 2.05 0.64 6.13
C VAL A 28 2.26 1.32 4.79
N ASP A 29 3.35 0.99 4.13
CA ASP A 29 3.60 1.40 2.75
C ASP A 29 3.01 0.37 1.77
N LEU A 30 2.14 0.82 0.86
CA LEU A 30 1.49 -0.06 -0.11
C LEU A 30 2.44 -0.59 -1.20
N LEU A 31 3.69 -0.14 -1.24
CA LEU A 31 4.74 -0.75 -2.07
C LEU A 31 5.17 -2.13 -1.56
N VAL A 32 5.01 -2.41 -0.26
CA VAL A 32 5.35 -3.71 0.34
C VAL A 32 4.15 -4.54 0.74
N LEU A 33 2.98 -3.93 0.86
CA LEU A 33 1.77 -4.59 1.34
C LEU A 33 0.57 -4.08 0.55
N ASP A 34 -0.01 -4.91 -0.31
CA ASP A 34 -1.26 -4.56 -0.98
C ASP A 34 -2.49 -4.76 -0.07
N HIS A 35 -3.68 -4.49 -0.59
CA HIS A 35 -4.92 -4.62 0.17
C HIS A 35 -5.15 -6.06 0.66
N ALA A 36 -4.92 -7.06 -0.18
CA ALA A 36 -5.13 -8.46 0.20
C ALA A 36 -4.15 -8.90 1.30
N SER A 37 -2.88 -8.53 1.15
CA SER A 37 -1.83 -8.79 2.14
C SER A 37 -2.10 -8.08 3.46
N LEU A 38 -2.68 -6.87 3.43
CA LEU A 38 -3.11 -6.16 4.65
C LEU A 38 -4.20 -6.91 5.40
N GLN A 39 -5.20 -7.47 4.72
CA GLN A 39 -6.23 -8.27 5.37
C GLN A 39 -5.61 -9.49 6.08
N LEU A 40 -4.69 -10.21 5.41
CA LEU A 40 -3.99 -11.34 6.03
C LEU A 40 -3.25 -10.94 7.32
N VAL A 41 -2.54 -9.80 7.30
CA VAL A 41 -1.84 -9.30 8.50
C VAL A 41 -2.82 -8.94 9.61
N LEU A 42 -3.95 -8.31 9.29
CA LEU A 42 -4.97 -7.93 10.27
C LEU A 42 -5.66 -9.16 10.87
N ASP A 43 -5.91 -10.20 10.08
CA ASP A 43 -6.49 -11.47 10.55
C ASP A 43 -5.52 -12.21 11.48
N GLN A 44 -4.24 -12.29 11.12
CA GLN A 44 -3.22 -12.88 11.99
C GLN A 44 -3.04 -12.10 13.30
N LEU A 45 -3.09 -10.77 13.22
CA LEU A 45 -3.03 -9.94 14.42
C LEU A 45 -4.25 -10.15 15.31
N ARG A 46 -5.45 -10.25 14.73
CA ARG A 46 -6.67 -10.56 15.48
C ARG A 46 -6.54 -11.90 16.21
N ALA A 47 -6.05 -12.93 15.52
CA ALA A 47 -5.82 -14.24 16.14
C ALA A 47 -4.85 -14.14 17.33
N LEU A 48 -3.76 -13.38 17.21
CA LEU A 48 -2.80 -13.17 18.31
C LEU A 48 -3.35 -12.32 19.47
N VAL A 49 -4.28 -11.41 19.19
CA VAL A 49 -4.96 -10.62 20.23
C VAL A 49 -5.91 -11.51 21.03
N GLU A 50 -6.58 -12.46 20.37
CA GLU A 50 -7.49 -13.42 21.01
C GLU A 50 -6.74 -14.53 21.76
N ASP A 51 -5.68 -15.06 21.16
CA ASP A 51 -4.78 -16.05 21.75
C ASP A 51 -3.32 -15.74 21.40
N PRO A 52 -2.53 -15.23 22.37
CA PRO A 52 -1.11 -14.95 22.16
C PRO A 52 -0.26 -16.18 21.79
N ALA A 53 -0.76 -17.39 22.04
CA ALA A 53 -0.12 -18.65 21.67
C ALA A 53 -0.61 -19.21 20.33
N ALA A 54 -1.52 -18.51 19.64
CA ALA A 54 -2.06 -18.93 18.36
C ALA A 54 -0.94 -19.23 17.36
N ALA A 55 -0.98 -20.42 16.76
CA ALA A 55 -0.08 -20.79 15.69
C ALA A 55 -0.48 -20.02 14.42
N LEU A 56 0.36 -19.08 13.99
CA LEU A 56 0.18 -18.40 12.71
C LEU A 56 0.67 -19.27 11.54
N PRO A 57 0.09 -19.13 10.33
CA PRO A 57 0.61 -19.78 9.14
C PRO A 57 2.09 -19.43 8.95
N GLY A 58 2.96 -20.44 8.92
CA GLY A 58 4.38 -20.25 8.71
C GLY A 58 4.66 -19.74 7.30
N THR A 59 5.50 -18.72 7.16
CA THR A 59 5.95 -18.21 5.85
C THR A 59 7.12 -19.03 5.27
N SER A 60 7.60 -20.06 5.98
CA SER A 60 8.89 -20.70 5.70
C SER A 60 8.82 -21.87 4.71
N ASP A 61 7.63 -22.46 4.48
CA ASP A 61 7.48 -23.69 3.70
C ASP A 61 7.02 -23.45 2.25
N GLY A 62 6.84 -22.19 1.85
CA GLY A 62 6.32 -21.80 0.53
C GLY A 62 7.18 -20.76 -0.20
N PRO A 63 6.87 -20.47 -1.48
CA PRO A 63 7.59 -19.47 -2.26
C PRO A 63 7.44 -18.08 -1.63
N GLY A 64 8.56 -17.37 -1.46
CA GLY A 64 8.58 -16.01 -0.93
C GLY A 64 8.29 -14.96 -2.00
N PHE A 65 8.19 -13.70 -1.58
CA PHE A 65 7.98 -12.57 -2.51
C PHE A 65 9.03 -12.50 -3.63
N ARG A 66 10.29 -12.84 -3.34
CA ARG A 66 11.37 -12.94 -4.35
C ARG A 66 10.99 -13.92 -5.46
N ASP A 67 10.46 -15.08 -5.11
CA ASP A 67 10.10 -16.13 -6.08
C ASP A 67 8.95 -15.65 -6.96
N CYS A 68 7.95 -14.97 -6.38
CA CYS A 68 6.89 -14.30 -7.13
C CYS A 68 7.43 -13.26 -8.13
N VAL A 69 8.42 -12.45 -7.72
CA VAL A 69 9.05 -11.45 -8.59
C VAL A 69 9.80 -12.11 -9.74
N LEU A 70 10.57 -13.17 -9.46
CA LEU A 70 11.32 -13.90 -10.49
C LEU A 70 10.37 -14.61 -11.47
N ALA A 71 9.32 -15.26 -10.96
CA ALA A 71 8.28 -15.89 -11.78
C ALA A 71 7.58 -14.86 -12.69
N ARG A 72 7.20 -13.69 -12.14
CA ARG A 72 6.57 -12.62 -12.93
C ARG A 72 7.49 -12.07 -14.03
N ARG A 73 8.80 -11.98 -13.77
CA ARG A 73 9.78 -11.60 -14.80
C ARG A 73 9.91 -12.65 -15.88
N ALA A 74 9.91 -13.94 -15.53
CA ALA A 74 9.94 -15.00 -16.53
C ALA A 74 8.71 -14.97 -17.45
N LEU A 75 7.53 -14.61 -16.90
CA LEU A 75 6.29 -14.49 -17.68
C LEU A 75 6.36 -13.41 -18.77
N THR A 76 7.22 -12.39 -18.66
CA THR A 76 7.31 -11.35 -19.70
C THR A 76 7.89 -11.87 -21.01
N ALA A 77 8.53 -13.04 -21.00
CA ALA A 77 9.00 -13.73 -22.21
C ALA A 77 7.93 -14.66 -22.82
N SER A 78 6.72 -14.73 -22.24
CA SER A 78 5.67 -15.65 -22.69
C SER A 78 4.82 -15.08 -23.83
N ALA A 79 4.28 -15.97 -24.66
CA ALA A 79 3.30 -15.59 -25.68
C ALA A 79 2.01 -14.97 -25.09
N ALA A 80 1.63 -15.37 -23.87
CA ALA A 80 0.48 -14.79 -23.18
C ALA A 80 0.73 -13.30 -22.86
N TYR A 81 1.92 -12.98 -22.34
CA TYR A 81 2.30 -11.59 -22.08
C TYR A 81 2.29 -10.74 -23.35
N GLU A 82 2.85 -11.22 -24.46
CA GLU A 82 2.86 -10.48 -25.73
C GLU A 82 1.45 -10.25 -26.29
N ARG A 83 0.55 -11.23 -26.12
CA ARG A 83 -0.86 -11.09 -26.51
C ARG A 83 -1.56 -10.01 -25.70
N ASP A 84 -1.39 -10.01 -24.38
CA ASP A 84 -2.01 -9.03 -23.49
C ASP A 84 -1.43 -7.62 -23.73
N ARG A 85 -0.10 -7.53 -23.91
CA ARG A 85 0.58 -6.29 -24.30
C ARG A 85 0.03 -5.75 -25.62
N SER A 86 -0.08 -6.58 -26.65
CA SER A 86 -0.59 -6.18 -27.96
C SER A 86 -2.07 -5.79 -27.93
N TYR A 87 -2.86 -6.39 -27.03
CA TYR A 87 -4.25 -6.00 -26.79
C TYR A 87 -4.36 -4.58 -26.23
N TRP A 88 -3.53 -4.24 -25.24
CA TRP A 88 -3.55 -2.91 -24.63
C TRP A 88 -2.92 -1.84 -25.52
N TRP A 89 -1.82 -2.19 -26.21
CA TRP A 89 -1.11 -1.26 -27.09
C TRP A 89 -2.00 -0.78 -28.24
N ARG A 90 -2.75 -1.68 -28.88
CA ARG A 90 -3.67 -1.33 -29.97
C ARG A 90 -4.84 -0.44 -29.54
N ARG A 91 -5.17 -0.42 -28.24
CA ARG A 91 -6.27 0.41 -27.71
C ARG A 91 -5.82 1.78 -27.28
N LEU A 92 -4.52 2.05 -27.19
CA LEU A 92 -4.02 3.27 -26.58
C LEU A 92 -4.55 4.53 -27.29
N ASP A 93 -4.60 4.50 -28.62
CA ASP A 93 -5.08 5.61 -29.45
C ASP A 93 -6.61 5.81 -29.39
N ASP A 94 -7.36 4.75 -29.03
CA ASP A 94 -8.82 4.74 -28.97
C ASP A 94 -9.38 4.85 -27.54
N LEU A 95 -8.51 5.02 -26.52
CA LEU A 95 -8.96 5.20 -25.14
C LEU A 95 -9.74 6.51 -25.01
N PRO A 96 -10.84 6.52 -24.24
CA PRO A 96 -11.56 7.76 -23.98
C PRO A 96 -10.64 8.79 -23.33
N PRO A 97 -10.82 10.09 -23.62
CA PRO A 97 -10.07 11.14 -22.93
C PRO A 97 -10.34 11.07 -21.43
N ALA A 98 -9.43 11.66 -20.65
CA ALA A 98 -9.60 11.77 -19.22
C ALA A 98 -10.97 12.42 -18.89
N PRO A 99 -11.71 11.93 -17.88
CA PRO A 99 -12.99 12.52 -17.51
C PRO A 99 -12.81 13.98 -17.08
N GLU A 100 -13.69 14.86 -17.56
CA GLU A 100 -13.75 16.25 -17.12
C GLU A 100 -14.28 16.32 -15.69
N LEU A 101 -13.40 16.59 -14.73
CA LEU A 101 -13.77 16.80 -13.34
C LEU A 101 -14.09 18.28 -13.12
N PRO A 102 -15.10 18.62 -12.30
CA PRO A 102 -15.40 20.01 -11.94
C PRO A 102 -14.28 20.54 -11.03
N LEU A 103 -13.23 21.08 -11.64
CA LEU A 103 -12.12 21.72 -10.93
C LEU A 103 -12.52 23.14 -10.51
N ALA A 104 -12.13 23.56 -9.32
CA ALA A 104 -12.23 24.97 -8.92
C ALA A 104 -11.17 25.78 -9.69
N ASP A 105 -11.60 26.69 -10.58
CA ASP A 105 -10.83 27.69 -11.36
C ASP A 105 -9.30 27.53 -11.39
N HIS A 106 -8.83 26.33 -11.75
CA HIS A 106 -7.43 26.02 -11.90
C HIS A 106 -7.32 25.34 -13.26
N ASP A 107 -6.85 26.09 -14.25
CA ASP A 107 -6.36 25.50 -15.48
C ASP A 107 -5.21 24.54 -15.12
N PRO A 108 -5.38 23.21 -15.25
CA PRO A 108 -4.36 22.23 -14.87
C PRO A 108 -3.09 22.35 -15.71
N MET A 109 -3.10 23.10 -16.82
CA MET A 109 -1.94 23.43 -17.63
C MET A 109 -1.30 24.80 -17.32
N ALA A 110 -1.95 25.66 -16.53
CA ALA A 110 -1.43 27.00 -16.25
C ALA A 110 -0.19 27.02 -15.34
N ALA A 111 0.06 25.94 -14.59
CA ALA A 111 1.25 25.82 -13.74
C ALA A 111 1.65 24.36 -13.49
N PRO A 112 2.95 24.07 -13.31
CA PRO A 112 3.42 22.73 -12.95
C PRO A 112 2.83 22.27 -11.62
N ALA A 113 2.42 20.99 -11.56
CA ALA A 113 1.93 20.37 -10.34
C ALA A 113 2.98 20.45 -9.21
N ARG A 114 2.57 21.02 -8.07
CA ARG A 114 3.43 21.13 -6.88
C ARG A 114 2.97 20.15 -5.82
N PHE A 115 3.81 19.18 -5.49
CA PHE A 115 3.57 18.26 -4.39
C PHE A 115 4.25 18.80 -3.13
N ARG A 116 3.49 18.99 -2.05
CA ARG A 116 4.02 19.32 -0.74
C ARG A 116 3.54 18.29 0.27
N ARG A 117 4.47 17.63 0.95
CA ARG A 117 4.13 16.78 2.09
C ARG A 117 3.76 17.67 3.27
N LEU A 118 2.50 17.61 3.71
CA LEU A 118 2.07 18.21 4.95
C LEU A 118 2.30 17.22 6.10
N SER A 119 2.80 17.71 7.22
CA SER A 119 2.96 16.91 8.44
C SER A 119 2.66 17.77 9.66
N ALA A 120 1.88 17.23 10.58
CA ALA A 120 1.65 17.80 11.89
C ALA A 120 1.89 16.71 12.95
N VAL A 121 2.29 17.13 14.15
CA VAL A 121 2.36 16.27 15.34
C VAL A 121 1.38 16.86 16.33
N LEU A 122 0.43 16.06 16.80
CA LEU A 122 -0.50 16.47 17.85
C LEU A 122 0.19 16.33 19.20
N ASP A 123 -0.04 17.30 20.08
CA ASP A 123 0.49 17.29 21.45
C ASP A 123 -0.23 16.20 22.26
N PRO A 124 0.47 15.39 23.09
CA PRO A 124 -0.16 14.31 23.84
C PRO A 124 -1.24 14.76 24.81
N ALA A 125 -1.24 16.04 25.22
CA ALA A 125 -2.15 16.60 26.21
C ALA A 125 -3.48 17.14 25.64
N ALA A 126 -3.73 16.98 24.33
CA ALA A 126 -4.94 17.46 23.66
C ALA A 126 -5.98 16.36 23.37
N ALA A 127 -5.81 15.16 23.93
CA ALA A 127 -6.71 14.01 23.78
C ALA A 127 -7.33 13.61 25.11
#